data_AF-A0A520PQD3-F1
#
_entry.id   AF-A0A520PQD3-F1
#
_cell.length_a   1.000
_cell.length_b   1.000
_cell.length_c   1.000
_cell.angle_alpha   90.00
_cell.angle_beta   90.00
_cell.angle_gamma   90.00
#
_symmetry.space_group_name_H-M   'P 1'
#
loop_
_entity.id
_entity.type
_entity.pdbx_description
1 polymer ?
#
loop_
_entity_poly.entity_id
_entity_poly.type
_entity_poly.pdbx_seq_one_letter_code
_entity_poly.pdbx_strand_id
1 'polypeptide(L)'
;HGGLLRPGDRVDAIVTVGDRRVPNSGRSVVVAQNLLVLSVGRLVTWTYDDEDESQTRRQSGRSPVSLEVDLEDAQRLTLAGREGALCLVLRHGNDVSMLDRPPEVREENLFDRARRADWARRFALVERPDPPTEATQ
;
A
#
# COMPACT_ATOMS: atom_id res chain seq x y z
N HIS A 1 -7.05 -3.18 15.48
CA HIS A 1 -5.59 -3.20 15.26
C HIS A 1 -5.13 -1.78 14.92
N GLY A 2 -4.30 -1.18 15.78
CA GLY A 2 -3.94 0.24 15.71
C GLY A 2 -2.86 0.52 14.68
N GLY A 3 -3.26 1.19 13.58
CA GLY A 3 -2.59 2.29 12.85
C GLY A 3 -1.14 2.22 12.38
N LEU A 4 -0.31 1.27 12.81
CA LEU A 4 1.12 1.24 12.48
C LEU A 4 1.54 -0.13 11.97
N LEU A 5 2.26 -0.12 10.84
CA LEU A 5 2.84 -1.31 10.21
C LEU A 5 3.83 -2.01 11.15
N ARG A 6 3.76 -3.33 11.25
CA ARG A 6 4.61 -4.16 12.10
C ARG A 6 5.20 -5.34 11.32
N PRO A 7 6.35 -5.88 11.77
CA PRO A 7 6.81 -7.19 11.33
C PRO A 7 5.71 -8.24 11.51
N GLY A 8 5.52 -9.10 10.52
CA GLY A 8 4.45 -10.09 10.48
C GLY A 8 3.17 -9.63 9.77
N ASP A 9 3.01 -8.32 9.53
CA ASP A 9 1.89 -7.80 8.73
C ASP A 9 2.06 -8.17 7.26
N ARG A 10 0.93 -8.25 6.55
CA ARG A 10 0.88 -8.46 5.10
C ARG A 10 0.48 -7.18 4.40
N VAL A 11 1.13 -6.87 3.28
CA VAL A 11 0.86 -5.66 2.50
C VAL A 11 0.73 -5.95 1.01
N ASP A 12 0.01 -5.09 0.31
CA ASP A 12 0.07 -4.96 -1.14
C ASP A 12 0.92 -3.74 -1.52
N ALA A 13 1.62 -3.83 -2.65
CA ALA A 13 2.35 -2.71 -3.21
C ALA A 13 1.60 -2.15 -4.41
N ILE A 14 1.34 -0.84 -4.37
CA ILE A 14 0.66 -0.10 -5.42
C ILE A 14 1.62 0.96 -5.95
N VAL A 15 1.73 1.07 -7.27
CA VAL A 15 2.42 2.18 -7.91
C VAL A 15 1.40 3.13 -8.51
N THR A 16 1.59 4.43 -8.26
CA THR A 16 0.87 5.47 -8.99
C THR A 16 1.82 6.13 -9.97
N VAL A 17 1.46 6.06 -11.25
CA VAL A 17 2.21 6.64 -12.37
C VAL A 17 1.31 7.64 -13.08
N GLY A 18 1.82 8.80 -13.43
CA GLY A 18 1.09 9.82 -14.17
C GLY A 18 2.05 10.74 -14.92
N ASP A 19 1.60 11.29 -16.03
CA ASP A 19 2.34 12.31 -16.76
C ASP A 19 1.98 13.69 -16.19
N ARG A 20 2.98 14.40 -15.67
CA ARG A 20 2.80 15.76 -15.14
C ARG A 20 2.31 16.76 -16.20
N ARG A 21 2.49 16.47 -17.48
CA ARG A 21 2.09 17.33 -18.61
C ARG A 21 0.66 17.07 -19.09
N VAL A 22 0.08 15.93 -18.74
CA VAL A 22 -1.27 15.55 -19.15
C VAL A 22 -2.17 15.51 -17.92
N PRO A 23 -3.10 16.47 -17.78
CA PRO A 23 -4.08 16.44 -16.70
C PRO A 23 -4.85 15.11 -16.68
N ASN A 24 -5.12 14.58 -15.49
CA ASN A 24 -5.87 13.35 -15.27
C ASN A 24 -5.25 12.06 -15.85
N SER A 25 -3.94 12.04 -16.06
CA SER A 25 -3.22 10.88 -16.58
C SER A 25 -2.77 9.88 -15.52
N GLY A 26 -3.05 10.14 -14.23
CA GLY A 26 -2.72 9.25 -13.14
C GLY A 26 -3.43 7.91 -13.24
N ARG A 27 -2.64 6.84 -13.17
CA ARG A 27 -3.11 5.46 -12.99
C ARG A 27 -2.40 4.80 -11.82
N SER A 28 -3.15 4.04 -11.04
CA SER A 28 -2.66 3.24 -9.93
C SER A 28 -2.80 1.75 -10.28
N VAL A 29 -1.71 1.02 -10.14
CA VAL A 29 -1.61 -0.40 -10.48
C VAL A 29 -1.04 -1.16 -9.28
N VAL A 30 -1.66 -2.29 -8.94
CA VAL A 30 -1.10 -3.23 -7.96
C VAL A 30 0.06 -3.96 -8.63
N VAL A 31 1.27 -3.84 -8.05
CA VAL A 31 2.50 -4.41 -8.63
C VAL A 31 2.93 -5.70 -7.95
N ALA A 32 2.54 -5.88 -6.68
CA ALA A 32 2.77 -7.10 -5.93
C ALA A 32 1.70 -7.21 -4.84
N GLN A 33 1.28 -8.43 -4.54
CA GLN A 33 0.24 -8.72 -3.54
C GLN A 33 0.79 -9.60 -2.42
N ASN A 34 0.20 -9.48 -1.24
CA ASN A 34 0.41 -10.41 -0.13
C ASN A 34 1.88 -10.52 0.35
N LEU A 35 2.60 -9.40 0.33
CA LEU A 35 4.00 -9.34 0.77
C LEU A 35 4.09 -9.36 2.29
N LEU A 36 4.96 -10.21 2.85
CA LEU A 36 5.20 -10.25 4.29
C LEU A 36 6.17 -9.14 4.70
N VAL A 37 5.80 -8.38 5.72
CA VAL A 37 6.70 -7.39 6.34
C VAL A 37 7.64 -8.11 7.29
N LEU A 38 8.94 -8.04 7.00
CA LEU A 38 9.99 -8.63 7.83
C LEU A 38 10.50 -7.65 8.87
N SER A 39 10.63 -6.37 8.50
CA SER A 39 11.08 -5.33 9.43
C SER A 39 10.55 -3.95 9.03
N VAL A 40 10.35 -3.10 10.03
CA VAL A 40 10.03 -1.67 9.86
C VAL A 40 11.06 -0.89 10.66
N GLY A 41 11.97 -0.21 9.96
CA GLY A 41 12.99 0.62 10.56
C GLY A 41 12.50 2.04 10.80
N ARG A 42 13.20 2.79 11.65
CA ARG A 42 13.06 4.24 11.77
C ARG A 42 14.37 4.86 11.34
N LEU A 43 14.37 5.65 10.27
CA LEU A 43 15.56 6.43 9.92
C LEU A 43 15.70 7.54 10.95
N VAL A 44 16.65 7.38 11.88
CA VAL A 44 17.04 8.44 12.82
C VAL A 44 18.30 9.06 12.25
N THR A 45 18.17 10.14 11.48
CA THR A 45 19.32 10.95 11.13
C THR A 45 19.66 11.82 12.35
N TRP A 46 20.76 11.48 13.02
CA TRP A 46 21.43 12.38 13.93
C TRP A 46 22.21 13.39 13.11
N THR A 47 21.63 14.56 12.87
CA THR A 47 22.39 15.72 12.44
C THR A 47 23.01 16.31 13.70
N TYR A 48 24.33 16.23 13.84
CA TYR A 48 25.04 17.06 14.81
C TYR A 48 24.81 18.52 14.39
N ASP A 49 24.32 19.30 15.35
CA ASP A 49 24.01 20.72 15.23
C ASP A 49 25.32 21.47 14.99
N ASP A 50 25.56 21.89 13.74
CA ASP A 50 26.47 22.97 13.42
C ASP A 50 25.59 24.06 12.80
N GLU A 51 25.53 25.16 13.54
CA GLU A 51 24.84 26.42 13.33
C GLU A 51 24.49 26.74 11.86
N ASP A 52 23.24 26.49 11.43
CA ASP A 52 22.60 27.30 10.38
C ASP A 52 21.06 27.16 10.43
N GLU A 53 20.44 28.07 11.20
CA GLU A 53 18.99 28.27 11.29
C GLU A 53 18.42 28.77 9.95
N SER A 54 18.12 27.88 9.00
CA SER A 54 17.07 28.13 7.98
C SER A 54 16.76 26.93 7.08
N GLN A 55 17.49 25.82 7.19
CA GLN A 55 17.20 24.62 6.42
C GLN A 55 16.78 23.48 7.34
N THR A 56 15.60 23.61 7.94
CA THR A 56 14.84 22.44 8.42
C THR A 56 14.46 21.60 7.20
N ARG A 57 15.43 20.84 6.69
CA ARG A 57 15.24 19.80 5.70
C ARG A 57 14.32 18.79 6.38
N ARG A 58 13.02 18.92 6.11
CA ARG A 58 11.97 17.98 6.48
C ARG A 58 12.42 16.61 5.99
N GLN A 59 13.13 15.87 6.84
CA GLN A 59 13.47 14.48 6.60
C GLN A 59 12.13 13.77 6.52
N SER A 60 11.69 13.52 5.29
CA SER A 60 10.45 12.82 5.01
C SER A 60 10.48 11.54 5.84
N GLY A 61 9.53 11.40 6.77
CA GLY A 61 9.44 10.31 7.75
C GLY A 61 9.14 8.95 7.11
N ARG A 62 9.93 8.57 6.11
CA ARG A 62 9.87 7.29 5.42
C ARG A 62 10.69 6.29 6.23
N SER A 63 9.97 5.46 6.97
CA SER A 63 10.51 4.27 7.59
C SER A 63 10.94 3.27 6.52
N PRO A 64 12.20 2.80 6.47
CA PRO A 64 12.55 1.70 5.59
C PRO A 64 11.78 0.45 6.02
N VAL A 65 11.21 -0.27 5.06
CA VAL A 65 10.46 -1.51 5.28
C VAL A 65 11.15 -2.63 4.50
N SER A 66 11.44 -3.74 5.16
CA SER A 66 11.93 -4.95 4.48
C SER A 66 10.77 -5.89 4.24
N LEU A 67 10.67 -6.41 3.03
CA LEU A 67 9.59 -7.28 2.57
C LEU A 67 10.16 -8.64 2.14
N GLU A 68 9.43 -9.71 2.43
CA GLU A 68 9.64 -10.99 1.78
C GLU A 68 9.01 -10.94 0.39
N VAL A 69 9.84 -11.18 -0.63
CA VAL A 69 9.46 -11.10 -2.05
C VAL A 69 10.14 -12.23 -2.81
N ASP A 70 9.50 -12.69 -3.89
CA ASP A 70 10.19 -13.52 -4.88
C ASP A 70 11.00 -12.64 -5.86
N LEU A 71 11.73 -13.29 -6.78
CA LEU A 71 12.58 -12.59 -7.74
C LEU A 71 11.77 -11.72 -8.71
N GLU A 72 10.59 -12.18 -9.12
CA GLU A 72 9.75 -11.48 -10.09
C GLU A 72 9.17 -10.21 -9.47
N ASP A 73 8.63 -10.31 -8.26
CA ASP A 73 8.12 -9.17 -7.51
C ASP A 73 9.24 -8.20 -7.12
N ALA A 74 10.44 -8.68 -6.78
CA ALA A 74 11.59 -7.80 -6.54
C ALA A 74 11.93 -6.94 -7.77
N GLN A 75 11.91 -7.54 -8.96
CA GLN A 75 12.15 -6.82 -10.21
C GLN A 75 11.03 -5.81 -10.51
N ARG A 76 9.77 -6.22 -10.35
CA ARG A 76 8.58 -5.36 -10.54
C ARG A 76 8.61 -4.16 -9.60
N LEU A 77 8.86 -4.38 -8.31
CA LEU A 77 8.96 -3.33 -7.29
C LEU A 77 10.10 -2.34 -7.60
N THR A 78 11.25 -2.86 -8.03
CA THR A 78 12.40 -2.02 -8.41
C THR A 78 12.06 -1.10 -9.58
N LEU A 79 11.40 -1.63 -10.62
CA LEU A 79 10.96 -0.83 -11.76
C LEU A 79 9.87 0.17 -11.36
N ALA A 80 8.87 -0.29 -10.61
CA ALA A 80 7.75 0.54 -10.15
C ALA A 80 8.23 1.75 -9.32
N GLY A 81 9.23 1.57 -8.46
CA GLY A 81 9.83 2.65 -7.68
C GLY A 81 10.59 3.68 -8.52
N ARG A 82 11.05 3.32 -9.72
CA ARG A 82 11.66 4.24 -10.70
C ARG A 82 10.61 4.99 -11.50
N GLU A 83 9.52 4.32 -11.85
CA GLU A 83 8.46 4.87 -12.70
C GLU A 83 7.48 5.78 -11.95
N GLY A 84 7.25 5.54 -10.66
CA GLY A 84 6.21 6.26 -9.93
C GLY A 84 6.34 6.21 -8.42
N ALA A 85 5.29 6.68 -7.75
CA ALA A 85 5.20 6.66 -6.30
C ALA A 85 4.69 5.30 -5.83
N LEU A 86 5.55 4.53 -5.16
CA LEU A 86 5.17 3.30 -4.47
C LEU A 86 4.48 3.60 -3.14
N CYS A 87 3.39 2.88 -2.89
CA CYS A 87 2.64 2.89 -1.65
C CYS A 87 2.43 1.45 -1.18
N LEU A 88 2.64 1.21 0.12
CA LEU A 88 2.31 -0.06 0.76
C LEU A 88 0.95 0.08 1.45
N VAL A 89 0.07 -0.88 1.18
CA VAL A 89 -1.28 -0.92 1.74
C VAL A 89 -1.41 -2.15 2.64
N LEU A 90 -1.80 -1.94 3.89
CA LEU A 90 -1.96 -3.02 4.86
C LEU A 90 -3.16 -3.91 4.51
N ARG A 91 -2.94 -5.22 4.45
CA ARG A 91 -4.00 -6.22 4.27
C ARG A 91 -4.73 -6.49 5.57
N HIS A 92 -5.97 -6.94 5.45
CA HIS A 92 -6.68 -7.52 6.58
C HIS A 92 -5.97 -8.79 7.05
N GLY A 93 -5.85 -9.02 8.37
CA GLY A 93 -5.01 -10.09 8.93
C GLY A 93 -5.39 -11.51 8.51
N ASN A 94 -6.64 -11.73 8.06
CA ASN A 94 -7.14 -13.02 7.57
C ASN A 94 -7.28 -13.06 6.03
N ASP A 95 -6.95 -11.99 5.31
CA ASP A 95 -7.12 -11.91 3.86
C ASP A 95 -5.83 -12.36 3.13
N VAL A 96 -5.84 -13.63 2.73
CA VAL A 96 -4.80 -14.25 1.92
C VAL A 96 -5.18 -14.33 0.44
N SER A 97 -6.32 -13.74 0.04
CA SER A 97 -6.79 -13.83 -1.34
C SER A 97 -5.92 -12.99 -2.28
N MET A 98 -5.53 -13.57 -3.41
CA MET A 98 -4.77 -12.87 -4.44
C MET A 98 -5.63 -12.78 -5.70
N LEU A 99 -5.71 -11.58 -6.27
CA LEU A 99 -6.37 -11.38 -7.55
C LEU A 99 -5.39 -11.74 -8.67
N ASP A 100 -5.76 -12.65 -9.56
CA ASP A 100 -4.96 -13.01 -10.75
C ASP A 100 -4.74 -11.81 -11.67
N ARG A 101 -5.75 -10.94 -11.78
CA ARG A 101 -5.67 -9.67 -12.50
C ARG A 101 -6.26 -8.54 -11.65
N PRO A 102 -5.46 -7.89 -10.78
CA PRO A 102 -5.94 -6.78 -10.00
C PRO A 102 -6.35 -5.61 -10.92
N PRO A 103 -7.43 -4.88 -10.60
CA PRO A 103 -7.90 -3.80 -11.45
C PRO A 103 -6.92 -2.62 -11.43
N GLU A 104 -6.70 -2.01 -12.60
CA GLU A 104 -6.09 -0.69 -12.70
C GLU A 104 -7.14 0.37 -12.32
N VAL A 105 -6.74 1.32 -11.47
CA VAL A 105 -7.58 2.46 -11.08
C VAL A 105 -7.03 3.72 -11.74
N ARG A 106 -7.86 4.42 -12.51
CA ARG A 106 -7.51 5.71 -13.12
C ARG A 106 -8.18 6.86 -12.38
N GLU A 107 -7.66 8.08 -12.54
CA GLU A 107 -8.24 9.27 -11.91
C GLU A 107 -9.74 9.45 -12.21
N GLU A 108 -10.17 9.18 -13.44
CA GLU A 108 -11.58 9.17 -13.85
C GLU A 108 -12.46 8.21 -13.02
N ASN A 109 -11.88 7.16 -12.44
CA ASN A 109 -12.62 6.17 -11.65
C ASN A 109 -12.79 6.58 -10.18
N LEU A 110 -11.99 7.54 -9.67
CA LEU A 110 -12.04 7.94 -8.26
C LEU A 110 -13.29 8.76 -7.92
N PHE A 111 -13.77 9.57 -8.87
CA PHE A 111 -14.84 10.54 -8.62
C PHE A 111 -16.23 10.07 -9.06
N ASP A 112 -16.32 9.02 -9.87
CA ASP A 112 -17.60 8.45 -10.31
C ASP A 112 -18.41 7.90 -9.12
N ARG A 113 -19.60 8.48 -8.88
CA ARG A 113 -20.50 8.10 -7.79
C ARG A 113 -21.11 6.71 -8.02
N ALA A 114 -21.31 6.28 -9.27
CA ALA A 114 -21.94 4.99 -9.58
C ALA A 114 -20.98 3.82 -9.30
N ARG A 115 -19.69 3.97 -9.63
CA ARG A 115 -18.68 2.94 -9.37
C ARG A 115 -18.28 2.80 -7.91
N ARG A 116 -18.41 3.83 -7.07
CA ARG A 116 -18.23 3.68 -5.61
C ARG A 116 -19.22 2.67 -5.02
N ALA A 117 -20.46 2.64 -5.53
CA ALA A 117 -21.47 1.68 -5.10
C ALA A 117 -21.16 0.24 -5.60
N ASP A 118 -20.68 0.10 -6.84
CA ASP A 118 -20.29 -1.19 -7.40
C ASP A 118 -18.98 -1.75 -6.82
N TRP A 119 -18.01 -0.89 -6.52
CA TRP A 119 -16.79 -1.25 -5.79
C TRP A 119 -17.14 -1.72 -4.38
N ALA A 120 -17.97 -0.97 -3.64
CA ALA A 120 -18.46 -1.39 -2.33
C ALA A 120 -19.19 -2.74 -2.40
N ARG A 121 -20.01 -2.99 -3.43
CA ARG A 121 -20.71 -4.28 -3.63
C ARG A 121 -19.78 -5.44 -3.97
N ARG A 122 -18.79 -5.24 -4.83
CA ARG A 122 -17.83 -6.29 -5.22
C ARG A 122 -16.91 -6.72 -4.09
N PHE A 123 -16.53 -5.78 -3.21
CA PHE A 123 -15.71 -6.08 -2.04
C PHE A 123 -16.52 -6.43 -0.77
N ALA A 124 -17.84 -6.19 -0.76
CA ALA A 124 -18.74 -6.64 0.32
C ALA A 124 -19.07 -8.14 0.27
N LEU A 125 -18.74 -8.83 -0.84
CA LEU A 125 -18.92 -10.28 -1.01
C LEU A 125 -17.77 -11.11 -0.46
N VAL A 126 -16.69 -10.49 0.05
CA VAL A 126 -15.74 -11.17 0.92
C VAL A 126 -16.39 -11.22 2.31
N GLU A 127 -17.22 -12.24 2.51
CA GLU A 127 -17.97 -12.48 3.75
C GLU A 127 -17.05 -12.33 4.96
N ARG A 128 -17.46 -11.45 5.89
CA ARG A 128 -17.00 -11.56 7.27
C ARG A 128 -17.43 -12.95 7.74
N PRO A 129 -16.52 -13.82 8.20
CA PRO A 129 -16.95 -15.07 8.81
C PRO A 129 -17.86 -14.72 10.00
N ASP A 130 -19.04 -15.33 10.03
CA ASP A 130 -19.99 -15.17 11.13
C ASP A 130 -19.29 -15.48 12.47
N PRO A 131 -19.55 -14.70 13.54
CA PRO A 131 -19.04 -15.04 14.85
C PRO A 131 -19.58 -16.42 15.26
N PRO A 132 -18.77 -17.27 15.93
CA PRO A 132 -19.20 -18.60 16.31
C PRO A 132 -20.46 -18.51 17.15
N THR A 133 -21.50 -19.21 16.73
CA THR A 133 -22.75 -19.33 17.46
C THR A 133 -22.46 -20.02 18.78
N GLU A 134 -22.43 -19.27 19.88
CA GLU A 134 -22.44 -19.85 21.21
C GLU A 134 -23.78 -20.56 21.39
N ALA A 135 -23.74 -21.90 21.28
CA ALA A 135 -24.80 -22.77 21.71
C ALA A 135 -24.99 -22.59 23.23
N THR A 136 -25.98 -21.79 23.61
CA THR A 136 -26.50 -21.78 24.98
C THR A 136 -27.60 -22.85 25.07
N GLN A 137 -27.46 -23.64 26.12
CA GLN A 137 -28.31 -24.76 26.55
C GLN A 137 -29.77 -24.37 26.77
#